data_AF-A0A2G5VQJ0-F1
#
_entry.id   AF-A0A2G5VQJ0-F1
#
_cell.length_a   1.000
_cell.length_b   1.000
_cell.length_c   1.000
_cell.angle_alpha   90.00
_cell.angle_beta   90.00
_cell.angle_gamma   90.00
#
_symmetry.space_group_name_H-M   'P 1'
#
loop_
_entity.id
_entity.type
_entity.pdbx_description
1 polymer ?
#
loop_
_entity_poly.entity_id
_entity_poly.type
_entity_poly.pdbx_seq_one_letter_code
_entity_poly.pdbx_strand_id
1 'polypeptide(L)'
;MQEDVGYEISVNDLFTSPPKTEDAHIDNNRSIPVEYDNPEPEGNDKEGISRLTVFLKKYYRILLALIIIFVLIGIGITLLVVLVHHGSSEVSSTTTATTKIPTTRIATQNFEKTSTSPEEMTATSSTSIKTTYTPGDTSCLSTDCSRTLLYAYSNDLSPEAVLNSWRAFENISSWFSWYGSVRFDIENMDMKFHTNKFVVNSTILKDMPNPNQGFKNTSIGSNVFDVIEKFFSSTEAPVCGSTILILLKRYPNETDISRLVSLIRYHHAMLHVMISVLPSGGTQSKTMYRLASKTNGLGAFELDDKFSKYITSFPIYEKKCAAYATNVQVTGNGTKTLPKFYPLIYKSYRIAITFLDHFPIGQFRNLNLRWKGVHYHGNYPVTSLDVTGGGNSGTLTGRWIGIHGGGYNMSLDYSYSGSDLQNLQIRIYGPT
;
A
#
# COMPACT_ATOMS: atom_id res chain seq x y z
N MET A 1 -8.78 49.88 -12.67
CA MET A 1 -8.79 49.37 -11.29
C MET A 1 -10.16 48.78 -11.03
N GLN A 2 -10.28 47.47 -11.17
CA GLN A 2 -11.45 46.71 -10.75
C GLN A 2 -10.94 45.30 -10.46
N GLU A 3 -11.04 44.90 -9.20
CA GLU A 3 -10.51 43.66 -8.65
C GLU A 3 -11.30 42.47 -9.19
N ASP A 4 -10.56 41.51 -9.75
CA ASP A 4 -11.08 40.23 -10.24
C ASP A 4 -11.17 39.27 -9.04
N VAL A 5 -12.40 39.02 -8.58
CA VAL A 5 -12.69 38.10 -7.48
C VAL A 5 -12.67 36.68 -8.05
N GLY A 6 -11.54 36.00 -7.88
CA GLY A 6 -11.39 34.59 -8.19
C GLY A 6 -12.33 33.72 -7.35
N TYR A 7 -13.28 33.07 -8.00
CA TYR A 7 -14.09 32.01 -7.39
C TYR A 7 -13.22 30.76 -7.21
N GLU A 8 -12.89 30.46 -5.95
CA GLU A 8 -12.26 29.21 -5.54
C GLU A 8 -13.34 28.10 -5.55
N ILE A 9 -13.33 27.26 -6.58
CA ILE A 9 -14.27 26.12 -6.69
C ILE A 9 -13.79 25.02 -5.74
N SER A 10 -14.61 24.72 -4.73
CA SER A 10 -14.41 23.62 -3.79
C SER A 10 -14.64 22.26 -4.47
N VAL A 11 -13.71 21.33 -4.26
CA VAL A 11 -13.62 19.99 -4.87
C VAL A 11 -14.77 19.03 -4.43
N ASN A 12 -15.70 19.47 -3.58
CA ASN A 12 -16.83 18.65 -3.14
C ASN A 12 -18.08 18.73 -4.05
N ASP A 13 -18.14 19.67 -4.99
CA ASP A 13 -19.36 19.95 -5.75
C ASP A 13 -19.56 19.06 -7.01
N LEU A 14 -18.56 18.24 -7.37
CA LEU A 14 -18.64 17.42 -8.59
C LEU A 14 -19.21 16.00 -8.41
N PHE A 15 -19.50 15.56 -7.18
CA PHE A 15 -19.93 14.16 -6.94
C PHE A 15 -21.06 13.98 -5.91
N THR A 16 -21.84 15.02 -5.59
CA THR A 16 -22.95 14.92 -4.62
C THR A 16 -24.32 15.33 -5.14
N SER A 17 -24.58 15.20 -6.45
CA SER A 17 -25.95 15.33 -6.96
C SER A 17 -26.69 13.99 -6.86
N PRO A 18 -27.81 13.89 -6.10
CA PRO A 18 -28.66 12.71 -6.13
C PRO A 18 -29.40 12.64 -7.49
N PRO A 19 -29.69 11.44 -8.02
CA PRO A 19 -30.51 11.32 -9.22
C PRO A 19 -31.91 11.86 -8.95
N LYS A 20 -32.42 12.68 -9.87
CA LYS A 20 -33.83 13.08 -9.91
C LYS A 20 -34.68 11.82 -10.03
N THR A 21 -35.56 11.60 -9.06
CA THR A 21 -36.61 10.58 -9.12
C THR A 21 -37.64 10.99 -10.15
N GLU A 22 -37.80 10.20 -11.21
CA GLU A 22 -39.02 10.17 -12.02
C GLU A 22 -40.12 9.48 -11.21
N ASP A 23 -41.28 10.13 -11.17
CA ASP A 23 -42.47 9.69 -10.48
C ASP A 23 -43.00 8.36 -11.07
N ALA A 24 -42.98 7.30 -10.26
CA ALA A 24 -43.74 6.09 -10.50
C ALA A 24 -44.81 5.94 -9.41
N HIS A 25 -46.06 6.08 -9.83
CA HIS A 25 -47.27 5.82 -9.05
C HIS A 25 -47.19 4.44 -8.36
N ILE A 26 -47.35 4.41 -7.03
CA ILE A 26 -47.59 3.19 -6.25
C ILE A 26 -49.06 3.19 -5.82
N ASP A 27 -49.82 2.23 -6.34
CA ASP A 27 -51.15 1.90 -5.85
C ASP A 27 -51.07 1.19 -4.49
N ASN A 28 -51.75 1.76 -3.50
CA ASN A 28 -52.01 1.17 -2.20
C ASN A 28 -53.12 0.13 -2.31
N ASN A 29 -52.85 -1.14 -1.98
CA ASN A 29 -53.77 -2.01 -1.19
C ASN A 29 -53.24 -3.45 -1.03
N ARG A 30 -52.81 -3.80 0.19
CA ARG A 30 -53.37 -4.88 1.03
C ARG A 30 -52.40 -5.24 2.16
N SER A 31 -52.81 -4.91 3.37
CA SER A 31 -52.31 -5.43 4.63
C SER A 31 -52.88 -6.83 4.90
N ILE A 32 -52.01 -7.83 5.08
CA ILE A 32 -52.28 -9.08 5.82
C ILE A 32 -51.08 -9.33 6.74
N PRO A 33 -51.27 -9.55 8.06
CA PRO A 33 -50.16 -9.86 8.95
C PRO A 33 -49.83 -11.36 8.81
N VAL A 34 -48.57 -11.67 8.50
CA VAL A 34 -48.05 -13.04 8.59
C VAL A 34 -47.25 -13.13 9.89
N GLU A 35 -47.82 -13.88 10.82
CA GLU A 35 -47.21 -14.40 12.04
C GLU A 35 -46.07 -15.34 11.65
N TYR A 36 -44.86 -15.09 12.16
CA TYR A 36 -43.71 -15.98 12.00
C TYR A 36 -43.42 -16.64 13.35
N ASP A 37 -43.75 -17.93 13.44
CA ASP A 37 -43.23 -18.83 14.47
C ASP A 37 -41.71 -18.99 14.29
N ASN A 38 -40.98 -18.77 15.39
CA ASN A 38 -39.54 -19.05 15.50
C ASN A 38 -39.32 -20.58 15.59
N PRO A 39 -38.46 -21.18 14.74
CA PRO A 39 -37.86 -22.46 15.08
C PRO A 39 -36.60 -22.24 15.93
N GLU A 40 -36.51 -22.99 17.03
CA GLU A 40 -35.31 -23.13 17.86
C GLU A 40 -34.10 -23.63 17.03
N PRO A 41 -32.87 -23.22 17.36
CA PRO A 41 -31.69 -23.72 16.67
C PRO A 41 -31.30 -25.11 17.20
N GLU A 42 -31.50 -26.14 16.38
CA GLU A 42 -30.88 -27.46 16.56
C GLU A 42 -29.35 -27.34 16.49
N GLY A 43 -28.69 -27.88 17.53
CA GLY A 43 -27.25 -27.79 17.72
C GLY A 43 -26.45 -28.68 16.78
N ASN A 44 -25.42 -28.11 16.17
CA ASN A 44 -24.41 -28.84 15.38
C ASN A 44 -22.95 -28.45 15.72
N ASP A 45 -22.66 -28.04 16.96
CA ASP A 45 -21.32 -27.62 17.38
C ASP A 45 -20.52 -28.68 18.16
N LYS A 46 -21.00 -29.93 18.29
CA LYS A 46 -20.32 -30.95 19.11
C LYS A 46 -19.44 -31.94 18.34
N GLU A 47 -19.50 -31.99 17.02
CA GLU A 47 -18.78 -33.04 16.26
C GLU A 47 -17.34 -32.66 15.86
N GLY A 48 -17.04 -31.37 15.68
CA GLY A 48 -15.68 -30.89 15.35
C GLY A 48 -14.70 -30.92 16.54
N ILE A 49 -15.17 -30.58 17.73
CA ILE A 49 -14.34 -30.50 18.96
C ILE A 49 -13.97 -31.91 19.46
N SER A 50 -14.85 -32.90 19.24
CA SER A 50 -14.63 -34.31 19.55
C SER A 50 -13.47 -34.91 18.73
N ARG A 51 -13.39 -34.62 17.43
CA ARG A 51 -12.31 -35.16 16.57
C ARG A 51 -10.95 -34.56 16.89
N LEU A 52 -10.88 -33.27 17.22
CA LEU A 52 -9.62 -32.60 17.57
C LEU A 52 -9.06 -33.11 18.91
N THR A 53 -9.92 -33.34 19.90
CA THR A 53 -9.50 -33.87 21.22
C THR A 53 -9.06 -35.33 21.15
N VAL A 54 -9.71 -36.15 20.32
CA VAL A 54 -9.27 -37.54 20.06
C VAL A 54 -7.95 -37.58 19.29
N PHE A 55 -7.76 -36.69 18.31
CA PHE A 55 -6.51 -36.57 17.56
C PHE A 55 -5.35 -36.12 18.46
N LEU A 56 -5.53 -35.06 19.25
CA LEU A 56 -4.53 -34.58 20.19
C LEU A 56 -4.15 -35.67 21.21
N LYS A 57 -5.12 -36.41 21.75
CA LYS A 57 -4.85 -37.50 22.70
C LYS A 57 -4.05 -38.65 22.08
N LYS A 58 -4.27 -38.95 20.79
CA LYS A 58 -3.56 -40.01 20.06
C LYS A 58 -2.12 -39.62 19.69
N TYR A 59 -1.88 -38.36 19.31
CA TYR A 59 -0.59 -37.91 18.79
C TYR A 59 0.27 -37.11 19.77
N TYR A 60 -0.25 -36.73 20.95
CA TYR A 60 0.49 -35.95 21.95
C TYR A 60 1.80 -36.63 22.39
N ARG A 61 1.82 -37.95 22.58
CA ARG A 61 3.05 -38.68 22.96
C ARG A 61 4.13 -38.64 21.86
N ILE A 62 3.71 -38.68 20.59
CA ILE A 62 4.63 -38.59 19.44
C ILE A 62 5.16 -37.17 19.30
N LEU A 63 4.29 -36.17 19.45
CA LEU A 63 4.67 -34.76 19.40
C LEU A 63 5.65 -34.40 20.52
N LEU A 64 5.42 -34.89 21.74
CA LEU A 64 6.30 -34.69 22.88
C LEU A 64 7.67 -35.34 22.67
N ALA A 65 7.72 -36.56 22.11
CA ALA A 65 8.97 -37.22 21.77
C ALA A 65 9.77 -36.44 20.71
N LEU A 66 9.11 -35.89 19.69
CA LEU A 66 9.76 -35.05 18.67
C LEU A 66 10.34 -33.77 19.27
N ILE A 67 9.61 -33.11 20.17
CA ILE A 67 10.10 -31.91 20.87
C ILE A 67 11.34 -32.23 21.71
N ILE A 68 11.35 -33.36 22.43
CA ILE A 68 12.51 -33.79 23.22
C ILE A 68 13.73 -34.06 22.31
N ILE A 69 13.52 -34.69 21.15
CA ILE A 69 14.60 -34.95 20.18
C ILE A 69 15.19 -33.62 19.68
N PHE A 70 14.35 -32.63 19.32
CA PHE A 70 14.83 -31.32 18.87
C PHE A 70 15.62 -30.58 19.96
N VAL A 71 15.19 -30.67 21.22
CA VAL A 71 15.92 -30.09 22.36
C VAL A 71 17.28 -30.77 22.54
N LEU A 72 17.36 -32.09 22.44
CA LEU A 72 18.62 -32.83 22.55
C LEU A 72 19.59 -32.50 21.41
N ILE A 73 19.08 -32.36 20.18
CA ILE A 73 19.89 -31.93 19.03
C ILE A 73 20.44 -30.52 19.26
N GLY A 74 19.60 -29.59 19.74
CA GLY A 74 20.02 -28.24 20.08
C GLY A 74 21.13 -28.21 21.13
N ILE A 75 20.98 -28.98 22.22
CA ILE A 75 22.01 -29.10 23.26
C ILE A 75 23.31 -29.68 22.68
N GLY A 76 23.23 -30.70 21.84
CA GLY A 76 24.39 -31.29 21.17
C GLY A 76 25.16 -30.30 20.28
N ILE A 77 24.44 -29.50 19.48
CA ILE A 77 25.05 -28.45 18.66
C ILE A 77 25.71 -27.38 19.54
N THR A 78 25.07 -26.99 20.63
CA THR A 78 25.61 -25.97 21.53
C THR A 78 26.89 -26.46 22.22
N LEU A 79 26.91 -27.70 22.69
CA LEU A 79 28.10 -28.32 23.27
C LEU A 79 29.23 -28.47 22.25
N LEU A 80 28.92 -28.82 21.00
CA LEU A 80 29.90 -28.90 19.92
C LEU A 80 30.56 -27.53 19.67
N VAL A 81 29.77 -26.45 19.62
CA VAL A 81 30.27 -25.08 19.43
C VAL A 81 31.18 -24.65 20.59
N VAL A 82 30.82 -24.99 21.83
CA VAL A 82 31.63 -24.69 23.02
C VAL A 82 32.95 -25.50 23.02
N LEU A 83 32.91 -26.78 22.62
CA LEU A 83 34.10 -27.62 22.49
C LEU A 83 35.05 -27.12 21.39
N VAL A 84 34.51 -26.67 20.25
CA VAL A 84 35.30 -26.07 19.16
C VAL A 84 35.93 -24.75 19.60
N HIS A 85 35.24 -23.93 20.40
CA HIS A 85 35.79 -22.69 20.93
C HIS A 85 36.83 -22.88 22.04
N HIS A 86 36.76 -23.95 22.83
CA HIS A 86 37.77 -24.25 23.85
C HIS A 86 39.00 -25.02 23.31
N GLY A 87 38.94 -25.55 22.09
CA GLY A 87 40.06 -26.24 21.44
C GLY A 87 41.09 -25.34 20.75
N SER A 88 40.91 -24.02 20.75
CA SER A 88 41.86 -23.07 20.15
C SER A 88 42.24 -21.99 21.16
N SER A 89 43.25 -22.29 21.96
CA SER A 89 44.00 -21.29 22.72
C SER A 89 45.49 -21.57 22.55
N GLU A 90 46.08 -21.02 21.50
CA GLU A 90 47.51 -20.68 21.46
C GLU A 90 47.66 -19.19 21.15
N VAL A 91 48.01 -18.46 22.21
CA VAL A 91 48.89 -17.29 22.34
C VAL A 91 49.21 -16.47 21.08
N SER A 92 48.79 -15.20 21.08
CA SER A 92 49.67 -14.11 20.62
C SER A 92 49.40 -12.82 21.40
N SER A 93 50.44 -12.36 22.09
CA SER A 93 50.47 -11.24 23.02
C SER A 93 50.43 -9.89 22.29
N THR A 94 49.47 -9.03 22.63
CA THR A 94 49.44 -7.63 22.19
C THR A 94 50.17 -6.75 23.20
N THR A 95 51.23 -6.09 22.76
CA THR A 95 51.97 -5.08 23.53
C THR A 95 51.24 -3.74 23.43
N THR A 96 50.88 -3.15 24.58
CA THR A 96 50.28 -1.81 24.65
C THR A 96 51.36 -0.75 24.49
N ALA A 97 51.34 0.00 23.39
CA ALA A 97 52.15 1.20 23.19
C ALA A 97 51.25 2.44 23.14
N THR A 98 51.33 3.26 24.19
CA THR A 98 50.69 4.57 24.31
C THR A 98 51.35 5.56 23.35
N THR A 99 50.62 6.08 22.36
CA THR A 99 51.11 7.19 21.52
C THR A 99 50.14 8.36 21.54
N LYS A 100 50.68 9.52 21.92
CA LYS A 100 50.00 10.80 22.14
C LYS A 100 49.54 11.41 20.81
N ILE A 101 48.34 11.99 20.84
CA ILE A 101 47.72 12.80 19.78
C ILE A 101 48.47 14.14 19.64
N PRO A 102 48.82 14.60 18.42
CA PRO A 102 48.99 16.01 18.12
C PRO A 102 47.74 16.55 17.43
N THR A 103 47.19 17.61 18.02
CA THR A 103 46.16 18.48 17.47
C THR A 103 46.74 19.30 16.30
N THR A 104 46.18 19.19 15.10
CA THR A 104 46.53 20.07 13.98
C THR A 104 45.33 20.92 13.57
N ARG A 105 45.55 22.24 13.58
CA ARG A 105 44.61 23.30 13.19
C ARG A 105 44.18 23.16 11.72
N ILE A 106 42.89 23.35 11.48
CA ILE A 106 42.32 23.56 10.15
C ILE A 106 42.74 24.94 9.65
N ALA A 107 43.49 24.98 8.54
CA ALA A 107 43.76 26.17 7.77
C ALA A 107 42.79 26.23 6.59
N THR A 108 42.08 27.35 6.49
CA THR A 108 41.24 27.75 5.36
C THR A 108 42.11 27.90 4.11
N GLN A 109 41.71 27.26 3.00
CA GLN A 109 42.24 27.60 1.68
C GLN A 109 41.09 27.81 0.69
N ASN A 110 41.06 29.03 0.17
CA ASN A 110 40.34 29.42 -1.03
C ASN A 110 40.97 28.71 -2.25
N PHE A 111 40.15 28.18 -3.15
CA PHE A 111 40.52 27.94 -4.54
C PHE A 111 39.40 28.40 -5.47
N GLU A 112 39.62 29.59 -5.99
CA GLU A 112 39.67 29.95 -7.41
C GLU A 112 38.75 29.19 -8.40
N LYS A 113 37.93 30.00 -9.10
CA LYS A 113 37.13 29.62 -10.27
C LYS A 113 38.03 29.22 -11.43
N THR A 114 37.84 28.00 -11.93
CA THR A 114 38.28 27.63 -13.28
C THR A 114 37.06 27.11 -14.05
N SER A 115 36.70 27.84 -15.10
CA SER A 115 35.68 27.44 -16.06
C SER A 115 36.26 26.41 -17.03
N THR A 116 35.65 25.23 -17.06
CA THR A 116 35.79 24.29 -18.18
C THR A 116 34.40 23.77 -18.53
N SER A 117 33.99 24.07 -19.76
CA SER A 117 32.78 23.60 -20.42
C SER A 117 32.75 22.07 -20.49
N PRO A 118 31.64 21.41 -20.13
CA PRO A 118 31.33 20.07 -20.61
C PRO A 118 30.39 20.15 -21.82
N GLU A 119 30.73 19.33 -22.81
CA GLU A 119 30.03 19.08 -24.05
C GLU A 119 28.51 18.91 -23.92
N GLU A 120 27.84 19.48 -24.91
CA GLU A 120 26.46 19.31 -25.29
C GLU A 120 26.14 17.81 -25.48
N MET A 121 25.57 17.19 -24.44
CA MET A 121 24.89 15.90 -24.57
C MET A 121 23.39 16.19 -24.67
N THR A 122 22.90 16.16 -25.90
CA THR A 122 21.50 16.38 -26.27
C THR A 122 20.61 15.39 -25.52
N ALA A 123 19.96 15.85 -24.45
CA ALA A 123 18.86 15.14 -23.83
C ALA A 123 17.69 15.16 -24.83
N THR A 124 17.43 14.03 -25.48
CA THR A 124 16.23 13.85 -26.29
C THR A 124 15.02 13.93 -25.37
N SER A 125 14.45 15.14 -25.29
CA SER A 125 13.20 15.41 -24.61
C SER A 125 12.13 14.48 -25.17
N SER A 126 11.54 13.66 -24.30
CA SER A 126 10.42 12.80 -24.65
C SER A 126 9.27 13.64 -25.16
N THR A 127 8.84 13.35 -26.38
CA THR A 127 7.76 14.03 -27.09
C THR A 127 6.53 14.12 -26.19
N SER A 128 6.13 15.34 -25.85
CA SER A 128 4.92 15.62 -25.10
C SER A 128 3.71 15.04 -25.83
N ILE A 129 3.18 13.90 -25.35
CA ILE A 129 1.90 13.38 -25.81
C ILE A 129 0.84 14.40 -25.37
N LYS A 130 0.34 15.16 -26.35
CA LYS A 130 -0.74 16.12 -26.20
C LYS A 130 -2.04 15.34 -26.00
N THR A 131 -2.43 15.14 -24.74
CA THR A 131 -3.75 14.61 -24.40
C THR A 131 -4.79 15.69 -24.73
N THR A 132 -5.44 15.54 -25.88
CA THR A 132 -6.56 16.41 -26.27
C THR A 132 -7.76 16.06 -25.39
N TYR A 133 -7.98 16.86 -24.35
CA TYR A 133 -9.17 16.75 -23.51
C TYR A 133 -10.39 17.23 -24.31
N THR A 134 -11.24 16.30 -24.75
CA THR A 134 -12.57 16.60 -25.27
C THR A 134 -13.61 16.44 -24.15
N PRO A 135 -14.28 17.54 -23.73
CA PRO A 135 -15.39 17.45 -22.79
C PRO A 135 -16.51 16.59 -23.39
N GLY A 136 -16.84 15.46 -22.76
CA GLY A 136 -17.87 14.52 -23.22
C GLY A 136 -17.37 13.12 -23.61
N ASP A 137 -16.09 12.80 -23.45
CA ASP A 137 -15.59 11.44 -23.64
C ASP A 137 -16.08 10.50 -22.51
N THR A 138 -17.04 9.64 -22.83
CA THR A 138 -17.61 8.60 -21.94
C THR A 138 -16.91 7.24 -22.07
N SER A 139 -15.73 7.16 -22.68
CA SER A 139 -15.03 5.89 -22.94
C SER A 139 -14.68 5.09 -21.67
N CYS A 140 -14.50 5.76 -20.53
CA CYS A 140 -14.40 5.11 -19.22
C CYS A 140 -15.62 5.45 -18.35
N LEU A 141 -16.48 4.47 -18.06
CA LEU A 141 -17.57 4.63 -17.08
C LEU A 141 -17.05 4.41 -15.66
N SER A 142 -17.45 5.25 -14.71
CA SER A 142 -16.97 5.19 -13.31
C SER A 142 -17.38 3.91 -12.57
N THR A 143 -18.33 3.14 -13.09
CA THR A 143 -18.80 1.87 -12.50
C THR A 143 -17.92 0.68 -12.85
N ASP A 144 -16.97 0.83 -13.76
CA ASP A 144 -16.12 -0.25 -14.27
C ASP A 144 -14.90 -0.51 -13.40
N CYS A 145 -15.09 -0.71 -12.10
CA CYS A 145 -13.95 -0.95 -11.20
C CYS A 145 -13.30 -2.31 -11.44
N SER A 146 -11.97 -2.29 -11.43
CA SER A 146 -11.04 -3.41 -11.33
C SER A 146 -11.06 -4.39 -12.52
N ARG A 147 -11.02 -3.90 -13.76
CA ARG A 147 -10.86 -4.76 -14.95
C ARG A 147 -9.47 -5.37 -15.07
N THR A 148 -8.45 -4.52 -14.89
CA THR A 148 -7.05 -4.90 -15.01
C THR A 148 -6.33 -4.60 -13.71
N LEU A 149 -5.57 -5.57 -13.22
CA LEU A 149 -4.55 -5.34 -12.20
C LEU A 149 -3.20 -5.21 -12.89
N LEU A 150 -2.48 -4.12 -12.66
CA LEU A 150 -1.06 -4.05 -12.98
C LEU A 150 -0.24 -4.29 -11.71
N TYR A 151 0.57 -5.34 -11.71
CA TYR A 151 1.58 -5.61 -10.70
C TYR A 151 2.95 -5.14 -11.18
N ALA A 152 3.37 -3.97 -10.71
CA ALA A 152 4.65 -3.37 -11.05
C ALA A 152 5.62 -3.50 -9.88
N TYR A 153 6.88 -3.88 -10.16
CA TYR A 153 7.88 -4.02 -9.11
C TYR A 153 9.27 -3.55 -9.53
N SER A 154 9.94 -2.89 -8.59
CA SER A 154 11.31 -2.41 -8.73
C SER A 154 12.28 -3.59 -8.86
N ASN A 155 13.21 -3.51 -9.81
CA ASN A 155 14.31 -4.46 -9.97
C ASN A 155 15.31 -4.43 -8.81
N ASP A 156 15.26 -3.40 -7.96
CA ASP A 156 16.16 -3.27 -6.81
C ASP A 156 15.65 -4.01 -5.56
N LEU A 157 14.44 -4.58 -5.62
CA LEU A 157 13.92 -5.48 -4.59
C LEU A 157 14.58 -6.86 -4.67
N SER A 158 14.59 -7.58 -3.56
CA SER A 158 14.95 -8.99 -3.60
C SER A 158 13.90 -9.78 -4.39
N PRO A 159 14.29 -10.85 -5.11
CA PRO A 159 13.35 -11.76 -5.73
C PRO A 159 12.29 -12.26 -4.73
N GLU A 160 12.72 -12.56 -3.50
CA GLU A 160 11.84 -13.07 -2.46
C GLU A 160 10.77 -12.06 -2.02
N ALA A 161 11.11 -10.77 -1.90
CA ALA A 161 10.14 -9.73 -1.58
C ALA A 161 9.05 -9.60 -2.67
N VAL A 162 9.46 -9.63 -3.94
CA VAL A 162 8.52 -9.57 -5.09
C VAL A 162 7.63 -10.81 -5.15
N LEU A 163 8.21 -12.01 -5.03
CA LEU A 163 7.45 -13.24 -5.14
C LEU A 163 6.49 -13.43 -3.97
N ASN A 164 6.93 -13.17 -2.74
CA ASN A 164 6.08 -13.32 -1.57
C ASN A 164 4.93 -12.30 -1.57
N SER A 165 5.18 -11.07 -2.06
CA SER A 165 4.15 -10.05 -2.22
C SER A 165 3.12 -10.45 -3.27
N TRP A 166 3.56 -10.98 -4.41
CA TRP A 166 2.69 -11.51 -5.44
C TRP A 166 1.84 -12.69 -4.93
N ARG A 167 2.45 -13.66 -4.25
CA ARG A 167 1.75 -14.84 -3.69
C ARG A 167 0.72 -14.48 -2.63
N ALA A 168 1.02 -13.50 -1.79
CA ALA A 168 0.05 -12.98 -0.81
C ALA A 168 -1.22 -12.45 -1.48
N PHE A 169 -1.08 -11.96 -2.72
CA PHE A 169 -2.18 -11.50 -3.54
C PHE A 169 -2.86 -12.61 -4.37
N GLU A 170 -2.06 -13.43 -5.06
CA GLU A 170 -2.51 -14.49 -5.96
C GLU A 170 -3.51 -15.45 -5.30
N ASN A 171 -3.26 -15.79 -4.04
CA ASN A 171 -4.12 -16.67 -3.27
C ASN A 171 -5.56 -16.13 -3.09
N ILE A 172 -5.80 -14.85 -3.41
CA ILE A 172 -7.02 -14.12 -3.06
C ILE A 172 -7.67 -13.43 -4.30
N SER A 173 -6.97 -13.30 -5.44
CA SER A 173 -7.30 -12.31 -6.48
C SER A 173 -8.11 -12.77 -7.71
N SER A 174 -9.13 -13.60 -7.54
CA SER A 174 -9.88 -14.18 -8.67
C SER A 174 -10.82 -13.21 -9.42
N TRP A 175 -10.68 -11.90 -9.23
CA TRP A 175 -11.70 -10.90 -9.60
C TRP A 175 -11.32 -10.00 -10.78
N PHE A 176 -10.06 -10.01 -11.21
CA PHE A 176 -9.60 -9.23 -12.35
C PHE A 176 -9.74 -10.04 -13.64
N SER A 177 -10.15 -9.39 -14.73
CA SER A 177 -10.23 -10.01 -16.06
C SER A 177 -8.87 -10.03 -16.75
N TRP A 178 -7.99 -9.09 -16.39
CA TRP A 178 -6.65 -8.95 -16.93
C TRP A 178 -5.63 -8.74 -15.82
N TYR A 179 -4.45 -9.30 -16.02
CA TYR A 179 -3.31 -9.21 -15.13
C TYR A 179 -2.11 -8.74 -15.95
N GLY A 180 -1.63 -7.54 -15.63
CA GLY A 180 -0.40 -6.98 -16.14
C GLY A 180 0.74 -7.22 -15.15
N SER A 181 1.94 -7.47 -15.65
CA SER A 181 3.17 -7.45 -14.86
C SER A 181 4.27 -6.66 -15.55
N VAL A 182 5.04 -5.91 -14.78
CA VAL A 182 6.19 -5.14 -15.28
C VAL A 182 7.27 -5.01 -14.22
N ARG A 183 8.52 -5.27 -14.63
CA ARG A 183 9.71 -4.98 -13.83
C ARG A 183 10.32 -3.67 -14.29
N PHE A 184 10.53 -2.74 -13.36
CA PHE A 184 11.10 -1.42 -13.64
C PHE A 184 12.41 -1.20 -12.86
N ASP A 185 13.00 0.00 -12.93
CA ASP A 185 14.37 0.33 -12.50
C ASP A 185 15.46 -0.37 -13.31
N ILE A 186 15.15 -0.59 -14.59
CA ILE A 186 16.03 -1.12 -15.64
C ILE A 186 15.88 -0.24 -16.88
N GLU A 187 16.88 -0.25 -17.77
CA GLU A 187 16.86 0.57 -18.99
C GLU A 187 15.67 0.25 -19.90
N ASN A 188 15.41 -1.03 -20.12
CA ASN A 188 14.36 -1.50 -21.03
C ASN A 188 13.32 -2.29 -20.24
N MET A 189 12.21 -1.63 -19.90
CA MET A 189 11.08 -2.29 -19.25
C MET A 189 10.15 -2.95 -20.27
N ASP A 190 9.73 -4.17 -19.97
CA ASP A 190 8.75 -4.91 -20.74
C ASP A 190 7.51 -5.17 -19.89
N MET A 191 6.34 -4.82 -20.43
CA MET A 191 5.06 -4.92 -19.74
C MET A 191 4.23 -5.96 -20.46
N LYS A 192 3.76 -6.97 -19.73
CA LYS A 192 3.06 -8.11 -20.30
C LYS A 192 1.68 -8.24 -19.69
N PHE A 193 0.69 -8.56 -20.51
CA PHE A 193 -0.70 -8.71 -20.10
C PHE A 193 -1.23 -10.11 -20.39
N HIS A 194 -1.96 -10.66 -19.44
CA HIS A 194 -2.57 -11.98 -19.54
C HIS A 194 -3.96 -11.98 -18.93
N THR A 195 -4.88 -12.74 -19.51
CA THR A 195 -6.21 -13.00 -18.93
C THR A 195 -6.20 -14.17 -17.94
N ASN A 196 -5.14 -14.98 -17.98
CA ASN A 196 -4.98 -16.16 -17.13
C ASN A 196 -3.97 -15.90 -16.00
N LYS A 197 -4.45 -16.00 -14.75
CA LYS A 197 -3.63 -15.80 -13.55
C LYS A 197 -2.39 -16.73 -13.47
N PHE A 198 -2.49 -17.96 -13.96
CA PHE A 198 -1.36 -18.91 -13.94
C PHE A 198 -0.24 -18.52 -14.92
N VAL A 199 -0.59 -17.82 -16.01
CA VAL A 199 0.38 -17.34 -16.99
C VAL A 199 1.13 -16.12 -16.45
N VAL A 200 0.44 -15.18 -15.80
CA VAL A 200 1.12 -14.05 -15.14
C VAL A 200 2.03 -14.52 -14.00
N ASN A 201 1.66 -15.56 -13.24
CA ASN A 201 2.57 -16.16 -12.25
C ASN A 201 3.89 -16.61 -12.88
N SER A 202 3.78 -17.35 -13.99
CA SER A 202 4.93 -17.88 -14.72
C SER A 202 5.77 -16.75 -15.30
N THR A 203 5.13 -15.66 -15.73
CA THR A 203 5.78 -14.46 -16.25
C THR A 203 6.57 -13.73 -15.16
N ILE A 204 5.97 -13.48 -14.00
CA ILE A 204 6.66 -12.86 -12.86
C ILE A 204 7.86 -13.72 -12.42
N LEU A 205 7.69 -15.05 -12.33
CA LEU A 205 8.78 -15.97 -11.99
C LEU A 205 9.94 -15.95 -12.99
N LYS A 206 9.67 -15.69 -14.28
CA LYS A 206 10.70 -15.56 -15.31
C LYS A 206 11.36 -14.17 -15.28
N ASP A 207 10.59 -13.14 -14.95
CA ASP A 207 11.01 -11.74 -14.95
C ASP A 207 11.34 -11.23 -13.53
N MET A 208 11.88 -12.08 -12.66
CA MET A 208 12.25 -11.71 -11.29
C MET A 208 13.35 -10.64 -11.26
N PRO A 209 13.45 -9.83 -10.19
CA PRO A 209 14.55 -8.88 -10.01
C PRO A 209 15.93 -9.47 -10.28
N ASN A 210 16.72 -8.76 -11.10
CA ASN A 210 18.10 -9.13 -11.43
C ASN A 210 19.03 -7.93 -11.14
N PRO A 211 19.86 -7.98 -10.08
CA PRO A 211 20.76 -6.89 -9.72
C PRO A 211 21.74 -6.48 -10.83
N ASN A 212 22.02 -7.37 -11.77
CA ASN A 212 22.92 -7.08 -12.89
C ASN A 212 22.31 -6.14 -13.92
N GLN A 213 20.98 -6.08 -14.02
CA GLN A 213 20.25 -5.28 -15.01
C GLN A 213 19.74 -3.93 -14.46
N GLY A 214 19.83 -3.73 -13.14
CA GLY A 214 19.37 -2.50 -12.48
C GLY A 214 20.31 -1.32 -12.66
N PHE A 215 19.79 -0.11 -12.43
CA PHE A 215 20.59 1.11 -12.44
C PHE A 215 21.71 1.06 -11.40
N LYS A 216 22.97 1.21 -11.86
CA LYS A 216 24.15 1.11 -11.00
C LYS A 216 24.39 2.36 -10.14
N ASN A 217 23.99 3.53 -10.65
CA ASN A 217 24.16 4.78 -9.93
C ASN A 217 22.94 5.04 -9.03
N THR A 218 23.18 5.28 -7.74
CA THR A 218 22.13 5.56 -6.76
C THR A 218 21.50 6.95 -6.93
N SER A 219 22.16 7.86 -7.66
CA SER A 219 21.62 9.18 -7.99
C SER A 219 20.55 9.13 -9.08
N ILE A 220 20.51 8.05 -9.88
CA ILE A 220 19.47 7.82 -10.88
C ILE A 220 18.18 7.45 -10.15
N GLY A 221 17.12 8.21 -10.41
CA GLY A 221 15.78 7.97 -9.88
C GLY A 221 15.10 6.79 -10.57
N SER A 222 13.98 6.37 -9.98
CA SER A 222 13.16 5.31 -10.55
C SER A 222 12.44 5.76 -11.82
N ASN A 223 12.38 4.88 -12.82
CA ASN A 223 11.56 5.08 -14.02
C ASN A 223 10.09 4.64 -13.82
N VAL A 224 9.59 4.68 -12.58
CA VAL A 224 8.20 4.34 -12.22
C VAL A 224 7.16 5.24 -12.90
N PHE A 225 7.52 6.48 -13.26
CA PHE A 225 6.62 7.35 -14.03
C PHE A 225 6.36 6.77 -15.42
N ASP A 226 7.41 6.30 -16.10
CA ASP A 226 7.31 5.65 -17.41
C ASP A 226 6.45 4.39 -17.36
N VAL A 227 6.47 3.64 -16.26
CA VAL A 227 5.58 2.49 -16.04
C VAL A 227 4.12 2.91 -16.13
N ILE A 228 3.75 3.99 -15.44
CA ILE A 228 2.37 4.47 -15.37
C ILE A 228 1.95 4.99 -16.75
N GLU A 229 2.80 5.78 -17.41
CA GLU A 229 2.49 6.30 -18.75
C GLU A 229 2.37 5.17 -19.78
N LYS A 230 3.30 4.22 -19.78
CA LYS A 230 3.28 3.05 -20.67
C LYS A 230 2.01 2.23 -20.48
N PHE A 231 1.59 2.01 -19.24
CA PHE A 231 0.35 1.29 -18.93
C PHE A 231 -0.87 1.97 -19.57
N PHE A 232 -1.06 3.27 -19.37
CA PHE A 232 -2.21 3.99 -19.93
C PHE A 232 -2.12 4.22 -21.45
N SER A 233 -0.93 4.12 -22.03
CA SER A 233 -0.76 4.12 -23.49
C SER A 233 -0.97 2.73 -24.14
N SER A 234 -1.08 1.66 -23.33
CA SER A 234 -1.23 0.31 -23.83
C SER A 234 -2.61 0.06 -24.43
N THR A 235 -2.65 -0.63 -25.56
CA THR A 235 -3.89 -1.14 -26.17
C THR A 235 -4.09 -2.64 -25.92
N GLU A 236 -3.19 -3.30 -25.20
CA GLU A 236 -3.22 -4.75 -24.97
C GLU A 236 -4.28 -5.18 -23.94
N ALA A 237 -4.52 -4.33 -22.93
CA ALA A 237 -5.48 -4.58 -21.86
C ALA A 237 -6.30 -3.32 -21.56
N PRO A 238 -7.55 -3.46 -21.08
CA PRO A 238 -8.37 -2.31 -20.72
C PRO A 238 -7.79 -1.56 -19.52
N VAL A 239 -7.62 -0.25 -19.65
CA VAL A 239 -7.01 0.60 -18.61
C VAL A 239 -8.04 1.33 -17.73
N CYS A 240 -9.29 1.47 -18.20
CA CYS A 240 -10.37 2.09 -17.43
C CYS A 240 -10.67 1.30 -16.15
N GLY A 241 -10.78 2.01 -15.02
CA GLY A 241 -11.08 1.45 -13.71
C GLY A 241 -10.03 0.47 -13.19
N SER A 242 -8.83 0.46 -13.77
CA SER A 242 -7.77 -0.47 -13.38
C SER A 242 -7.21 -0.17 -11.99
N THR A 243 -6.61 -1.20 -11.41
CA THR A 243 -5.86 -1.10 -10.15
C THR A 243 -4.39 -1.27 -10.47
N ILE A 244 -3.59 -0.26 -10.14
CA ILE A 244 -2.14 -0.29 -10.30
C ILE A 244 -1.52 -0.48 -8.92
N LEU A 245 -0.74 -1.54 -8.76
CA LEU A 245 -0.02 -1.83 -7.53
C LEU A 245 1.48 -1.79 -7.81
N ILE A 246 2.18 -0.91 -7.12
CA ILE A 246 3.62 -0.67 -7.31
C ILE A 246 4.37 -1.07 -6.05
N LEU A 247 5.37 -1.94 -6.19
CA LEU A 247 6.40 -2.18 -5.19
C LEU A 247 7.64 -1.34 -5.52
N LEU A 248 7.84 -0.27 -4.76
CA LEU A 248 8.84 0.75 -5.02
C LEU A 248 10.02 0.60 -4.05
N LYS A 249 11.23 0.43 -4.57
CA LYS A 249 12.46 0.48 -3.77
C LYS A 249 13.35 1.67 -4.13
N ARG A 250 13.56 1.93 -5.41
CA ARG A 250 14.19 3.18 -5.85
C ARG A 250 13.16 4.29 -5.86
N TYR A 251 13.47 5.46 -5.32
CA TYR A 251 12.57 6.61 -5.41
C TYR A 251 12.71 7.32 -6.75
N PRO A 252 11.64 7.96 -7.28
CA PRO A 252 11.79 8.89 -8.39
C PRO A 252 12.64 10.11 -7.97
N ASN A 253 13.16 10.83 -8.96
CA ASN A 253 13.77 12.15 -8.73
C ASN A 253 12.79 13.29 -9.03
N GLU A 254 11.74 12.96 -9.78
CA GLU A 254 10.68 13.85 -10.23
C GLU A 254 9.75 14.19 -9.07
N THR A 255 9.29 15.44 -9.03
CA THR A 255 8.29 15.92 -8.05
C THR A 255 6.99 16.35 -8.70
N ASP A 256 7.00 16.70 -9.99
CA ASP A 256 5.78 17.05 -10.72
C ASP A 256 5.03 15.77 -11.10
N ILE A 257 3.84 15.64 -10.53
CA ILE A 257 2.95 14.49 -10.70
C ILE A 257 1.66 14.88 -11.45
N SER A 258 1.57 16.12 -11.94
CA SER A 258 0.31 16.69 -12.46
C SER A 258 -0.23 15.89 -13.64
N ARG A 259 0.65 15.52 -14.59
CA ARG A 259 0.31 14.68 -15.74
C ARG A 259 -0.19 13.30 -15.32
N LEU A 260 0.52 12.63 -14.42
CA LEU A 260 0.13 11.30 -13.93
C LEU A 260 -1.19 11.33 -13.16
N VAL A 261 -1.42 12.36 -12.34
CA VAL A 261 -2.69 12.56 -11.65
C VAL A 261 -3.84 12.69 -12.65
N SER A 262 -3.68 13.51 -13.67
CA SER A 262 -4.70 13.68 -14.72
C SER A 262 -4.95 12.35 -15.45
N LEU A 263 -3.89 11.64 -15.82
CA LEU A 263 -3.98 10.38 -16.56
C LEU A 263 -4.70 9.27 -15.78
N ILE A 264 -4.35 9.10 -14.49
CA ILE A 264 -4.96 8.09 -13.63
C ILE A 264 -6.43 8.44 -13.36
N ARG A 265 -6.74 9.71 -13.09
CA ARG A 265 -8.13 10.17 -12.85
C ARG A 265 -9.00 10.04 -14.09
N TYR A 266 -8.47 10.39 -15.26
CA TYR A 266 -9.17 10.27 -16.53
C TYR A 266 -9.66 8.85 -16.77
N HIS A 267 -8.82 7.87 -16.46
CA HIS A 267 -9.17 6.45 -16.61
C HIS A 267 -9.90 5.87 -15.38
N HIS A 268 -10.29 6.68 -14.40
CA HIS A 268 -10.89 6.21 -13.14
C HIS A 268 -10.09 5.10 -12.43
N ALA A 269 -8.78 5.06 -12.64
CA ALA A 269 -7.90 4.03 -12.08
C ALA A 269 -7.49 4.38 -10.65
N MET A 270 -7.07 3.35 -9.89
CA MET A 270 -6.57 3.50 -8.52
C MET A 270 -5.11 3.10 -8.44
N LEU A 271 -4.28 3.98 -7.86
CA LEU A 271 -2.85 3.72 -7.69
C LEU A 271 -2.51 3.41 -6.23
N HIS A 272 -2.09 2.18 -5.98
CA HIS A 272 -1.52 1.74 -4.73
C HIS A 272 0.00 1.61 -4.84
N VAL A 273 0.71 2.11 -3.84
CA VAL A 273 2.17 2.07 -3.80
C VAL A 273 2.63 1.58 -2.44
N MET A 274 3.41 0.52 -2.45
CA MET A 274 4.17 0.05 -1.30
C MET A 274 5.62 0.50 -1.49
N ILE A 275 6.09 1.33 -0.57
CA ILE A 275 7.32 2.10 -0.66
C ILE A 275 8.30 1.55 0.37
N SER A 276 9.48 1.14 -0.09
CA SER A 276 10.55 0.70 0.78
C SER A 276 11.01 1.86 1.66
N VAL A 277 11.22 1.60 2.95
CA VAL A 277 11.92 2.54 3.86
C VAL A 277 13.44 2.49 3.72
N LEU A 278 13.96 1.56 2.92
CA LEU A 278 15.38 1.36 2.63
C LEU A 278 15.64 1.54 1.12
N PRO A 279 15.62 2.78 0.61
CA PRO A 279 15.73 3.02 -0.81
C PRO A 279 17.08 2.59 -1.37
N SER A 280 17.07 2.06 -2.59
CA SER A 280 18.29 1.75 -3.36
C SER A 280 18.88 2.97 -4.07
N GLY A 281 18.11 4.05 -4.20
CA GLY A 281 18.50 5.27 -4.90
C GLY A 281 17.34 6.23 -5.10
N GLY A 282 17.61 7.32 -5.81
CA GLY A 282 16.68 8.42 -6.01
C GLY A 282 16.48 9.29 -4.77
N THR A 283 15.74 10.39 -4.92
CA THR A 283 15.71 11.46 -3.92
C THR A 283 14.33 11.79 -3.38
N GLN A 284 13.25 11.48 -4.10
CA GLN A 284 11.90 11.96 -3.76
C GLN A 284 11.02 10.87 -3.14
N SER A 285 11.29 10.55 -1.87
CA SER A 285 10.57 9.49 -1.12
C SER A 285 9.05 9.68 -1.08
N LYS A 286 8.57 10.93 -1.01
CA LYS A 286 7.14 11.25 -0.87
C LYS A 286 6.38 11.36 -2.20
N THR A 287 7.05 11.39 -3.34
CA THR A 287 6.40 11.66 -4.64
C THR A 287 5.30 10.65 -4.93
N MET A 288 5.59 9.35 -4.81
CA MET A 288 4.61 8.30 -5.12
C MET A 288 3.49 8.20 -4.08
N TYR A 289 3.77 8.54 -2.82
CA TYR A 289 2.73 8.71 -1.80
C TYR A 289 1.75 9.83 -2.17
N ARG A 290 2.26 10.98 -2.61
CA ARG A 290 1.45 12.14 -3.04
C ARG A 290 0.65 11.85 -4.32
N LEU A 291 1.22 11.06 -5.23
CA LEU A 291 0.50 10.62 -6.42
C LEU A 291 -0.70 9.75 -6.03
N ALA A 292 -0.49 8.74 -5.18
CA ALA A 292 -1.55 7.87 -4.68
C ALA A 292 -2.65 8.66 -3.93
N SER A 293 -2.27 9.66 -3.12
CA SER A 293 -3.24 10.48 -2.38
C SER A 293 -4.16 11.28 -3.31
N LYS A 294 -3.64 11.75 -4.45
CA LYS A 294 -4.40 12.52 -5.45
C LYS A 294 -5.25 11.63 -6.36
N THR A 295 -5.10 10.31 -6.34
CA THR A 295 -5.78 9.39 -7.27
C THR A 295 -6.63 8.34 -6.56
N ASN A 296 -7.17 8.69 -5.38
CA ASN A 296 -8.01 7.81 -4.54
C ASN A 296 -7.35 6.50 -4.09
N GLY A 297 -6.08 6.30 -4.40
CA GLY A 297 -5.30 5.16 -3.98
C GLY A 297 -4.64 5.38 -2.61
N LEU A 298 -3.61 4.57 -2.34
CA LEU A 298 -2.91 4.52 -1.06
C LEU A 298 -1.39 4.41 -1.25
N GLY A 299 -0.60 5.10 -0.44
CA GLY A 299 0.86 4.98 -0.39
C GLY A 299 1.30 4.55 1.01
N ALA A 300 2.03 3.45 1.12
CA ALA A 300 2.47 2.92 2.42
C ALA A 300 3.99 2.76 2.45
N PHE A 301 4.62 3.14 3.56
CA PHE A 301 6.05 2.92 3.80
C PHE A 301 6.24 1.67 4.65
N GLU A 302 7.04 0.72 4.17
CA GLU A 302 7.26 -0.59 4.80
C GLU A 302 8.71 -1.06 4.62
N LEU A 303 9.13 -2.00 5.47
CA LEU A 303 10.33 -2.81 5.21
C LEU A 303 10.04 -3.85 4.13
N ASP A 304 11.00 -4.09 3.23
CA ASP A 304 10.83 -4.98 2.08
C ASP A 304 10.39 -6.40 2.47
N ASP A 305 10.93 -6.93 3.57
CA ASP A 305 10.60 -8.26 4.08
C ASP A 305 9.18 -8.35 4.67
N LYS A 306 8.53 -7.19 4.90
CA LYS A 306 7.15 -7.07 5.37
C LYS A 306 6.15 -6.76 4.26
N PHE A 307 6.59 -6.55 3.02
CA PHE A 307 5.70 -6.20 1.93
C PHE A 307 4.56 -7.22 1.77
N SER A 308 4.87 -8.52 1.77
CA SER A 308 3.88 -9.59 1.65
C SER A 308 2.83 -9.61 2.77
N LYS A 309 3.19 -9.17 3.98
CA LYS A 309 2.29 -9.07 5.12
C LYS A 309 1.31 -7.92 4.95
N TYR A 310 1.80 -6.76 4.50
CA TYR A 310 1.01 -5.52 4.46
C TYR A 310 0.32 -5.25 3.15
N ILE A 311 0.72 -5.90 2.06
CA ILE A 311 0.03 -5.79 0.78
C ILE A 311 -1.44 -6.22 0.94
N THR A 312 -1.63 -7.20 1.84
CA THR A 312 -2.74 -7.45 2.78
C THR A 312 -3.84 -6.40 2.95
N SER A 313 -3.37 -5.18 3.20
CA SER A 313 -4.19 -4.08 3.68
C SER A 313 -4.68 -3.19 2.55
N PHE A 314 -4.06 -3.26 1.37
CA PHE A 314 -4.63 -2.64 0.18
C PHE A 314 -5.92 -3.37 -0.22
N PRO A 315 -6.93 -2.66 -0.73
CA PRO A 315 -8.26 -3.20 -1.04
C PRO A 315 -8.32 -4.01 -2.35
N ILE A 316 -7.24 -4.69 -2.70
CA ILE A 316 -7.06 -5.31 -4.02
C ILE A 316 -7.71 -6.71 -4.09
N TYR A 317 -8.27 -7.18 -2.97
CA TYR A 317 -8.71 -8.56 -2.74
C TYR A 317 -10.14 -8.89 -3.19
N GLU A 318 -10.93 -7.87 -3.49
CA GLU A 318 -12.32 -8.02 -3.92
C GLU A 318 -12.60 -6.98 -5.00
N LYS A 319 -13.60 -7.22 -5.86
CA LYS A 319 -14.11 -6.21 -6.81
C LYS A 319 -14.82 -5.10 -6.02
N LYS A 320 -14.03 -4.23 -5.39
CA LYS A 320 -14.50 -3.08 -4.62
C LYS A 320 -14.00 -1.81 -5.24
N CYS A 321 -14.90 -0.85 -5.36
CA CYS A 321 -14.53 0.52 -5.65
C CYS A 321 -14.23 1.24 -4.33
N ALA A 322 -13.47 2.33 -4.40
CA ALA A 322 -13.38 3.28 -3.31
C ALA A 322 -14.77 3.91 -3.10
N ALA A 323 -15.45 3.52 -2.03
CA ALA A 323 -16.74 4.09 -1.62
C ALA A 323 -16.55 5.37 -0.79
N TYR A 324 -15.35 5.55 -0.25
CA TYR A 324 -14.97 6.74 0.51
C TYR A 324 -13.47 6.98 0.36
N ALA A 325 -13.08 8.21 0.08
CA ALA A 325 -11.68 8.62 0.07
C ALA A 325 -11.53 10.01 0.67
N THR A 326 -10.67 10.13 1.68
CA THR A 326 -10.29 11.43 2.23
C THR A 326 -8.80 11.47 2.58
N ASN A 327 -8.18 12.62 2.37
CA ASN A 327 -6.81 12.89 2.77
C ASN A 327 -6.86 13.91 3.89
N VAL A 328 -6.12 13.67 4.97
CA VAL A 328 -6.19 14.48 6.20
C VAL A 328 -4.81 14.97 6.55
N GLN A 329 -4.74 16.24 6.95
CA GLN A 329 -3.54 16.87 7.49
C GLN A 329 -3.75 17.17 8.96
N VAL A 330 -2.82 16.72 9.81
CA VAL A 330 -2.91 16.86 11.27
C VAL A 330 -1.56 17.18 11.91
N THR A 331 -1.58 17.81 13.07
CA THR A 331 -0.39 18.15 13.88
C THR A 331 -0.71 17.94 15.37
N GLY A 332 0.21 17.36 16.13
CA GLY A 332 0.02 17.14 17.57
C GLY A 332 -1.16 16.21 17.88
N ASN A 333 -2.07 16.66 18.75
CA ASN A 333 -3.23 15.89 19.20
C ASN A 333 -4.52 16.65 18.92
N GLY A 334 -5.60 15.94 18.59
CA GLY A 334 -6.91 16.57 18.42
C GLY A 334 -7.93 15.68 17.74
N THR A 335 -9.00 16.32 17.28
CA THR A 335 -10.08 15.68 16.53
C THR A 335 -10.33 16.46 15.24
N LYS A 336 -10.49 15.76 14.11
CA LYS A 336 -10.94 16.33 12.84
C LYS A 336 -12.29 15.75 12.45
N THR A 337 -13.23 16.61 12.08
CA THR A 337 -14.42 16.20 11.33
C THR A 337 -14.00 15.88 9.90
N LEU A 338 -14.51 14.78 9.37
CA LEU A 338 -14.24 14.32 8.01
C LEU A 338 -15.51 14.42 7.15
N PRO A 339 -15.40 14.34 5.81
CA PRO A 339 -16.57 14.22 4.95
C PRO A 339 -17.49 13.08 5.40
N LYS A 340 -18.81 13.26 5.22
CA LYS A 340 -19.77 12.21 5.54
C LYS A 340 -19.58 11.01 4.62
N PHE A 341 -19.84 9.83 5.15
CA PHE A 341 -19.81 8.58 4.38
C PHE A 341 -21.24 8.11 4.12
N TYR A 342 -21.54 7.76 2.86
CA TYR A 342 -22.86 7.33 2.40
C TYR A 342 -22.79 5.97 1.70
N PRO A 343 -22.59 4.87 2.45
CA PRO A 343 -22.76 3.52 1.95
C PRO A 343 -24.17 3.32 1.39
N LEU A 344 -24.28 2.65 0.24
CA LEU A 344 -25.57 2.38 -0.41
C LEU A 344 -26.28 1.16 0.19
N ILE A 345 -25.52 0.12 0.57
CA ILE A 345 -26.05 -1.18 0.99
C ILE A 345 -25.40 -1.69 2.27
N TYR A 346 -26.13 -2.53 3.03
CA TYR A 346 -25.60 -3.24 4.18
C TYR A 346 -24.68 -4.38 3.75
N LYS A 347 -23.37 -4.16 3.85
CA LYS A 347 -22.32 -5.10 3.43
C LYS A 347 -21.05 -4.92 4.25
N SER A 348 -20.08 -5.79 3.96
CA SER A 348 -18.71 -5.70 4.49
C SER A 348 -17.87 -4.69 3.70
N TYR A 349 -17.37 -3.68 4.39
CA TYR A 349 -16.47 -2.66 3.87
C TYR A 349 -15.07 -2.82 4.45
N ARG A 350 -14.05 -2.54 3.64
CA ARG A 350 -12.64 -2.54 4.06
C ARG A 350 -12.20 -1.11 4.34
N ILE A 351 -11.88 -0.81 5.59
CA ILE A 351 -11.13 0.41 5.92
C ILE A 351 -9.64 0.13 5.65
N ALA A 352 -8.98 1.09 5.03
CA ALA A 352 -7.53 1.19 4.97
C ALA A 352 -7.10 2.61 5.34
N ILE A 353 -6.11 2.73 6.23
CA ILE A 353 -5.59 4.00 6.74
C ILE A 353 -4.08 3.99 6.64
N THR A 354 -3.51 4.99 5.97
CA THR A 354 -2.10 5.34 6.17
C THR A 354 -2.03 6.46 7.20
N PHE A 355 -1.25 6.27 8.26
CA PHE A 355 -1.19 7.23 9.36
C PHE A 355 0.04 8.14 9.32
N LEU A 356 0.95 7.92 8.35
CA LEU A 356 2.15 8.72 8.09
C LEU A 356 2.51 8.66 6.60
N ASP A 357 3.17 9.70 6.10
CA ASP A 357 3.74 9.79 4.75
C ASP A 357 5.27 9.69 4.73
N HIS A 358 5.86 9.21 5.83
CA HIS A 358 7.29 9.06 6.00
C HIS A 358 7.63 7.97 7.02
N PHE A 359 8.91 7.62 7.07
CA PHE A 359 9.51 6.75 8.08
C PHE A 359 10.71 7.49 8.71
N PRO A 360 11.06 7.27 10.00
CA PRO A 360 10.49 6.35 10.99
C PRO A 360 9.16 6.82 11.59
N ILE A 361 8.39 5.86 12.12
CA ILE A 361 7.04 6.08 12.68
C ILE A 361 7.01 6.63 14.12
N GLY A 362 8.15 7.03 14.67
CA GLY A 362 8.33 7.33 16.10
C GLY A 362 7.47 8.46 16.66
N GLN A 363 6.86 9.28 15.81
CA GLN A 363 5.93 10.33 16.23
C GLN A 363 4.51 9.83 16.47
N PHE A 364 4.10 8.73 15.84
CA PHE A 364 2.74 8.22 15.94
C PHE A 364 2.46 7.64 17.34
N ARG A 365 1.34 8.05 17.94
CA ARG A 365 0.88 7.52 19.24
C ARG A 365 -0.40 6.74 19.10
N ASN A 366 -1.43 7.34 18.52
CA ASN A 366 -2.68 6.65 18.23
C ASN A 366 -3.53 7.44 17.22
N LEU A 367 -4.48 6.74 16.63
CA LEU A 367 -5.62 7.30 15.93
C LEU A 367 -6.88 6.52 16.27
N ASN A 368 -8.04 7.14 16.09
CA ASN A 368 -9.33 6.48 16.20
C ASN A 368 -10.28 7.06 15.15
N LEU A 369 -10.50 6.31 14.07
CA LEU A 369 -11.53 6.66 13.08
C LEU A 369 -12.89 6.31 13.66
N ARG A 370 -13.83 7.25 13.66
CA ARG A 370 -15.17 7.08 14.24
C ARG A 370 -16.23 7.38 13.19
N TRP A 371 -17.32 6.62 13.25
CA TRP A 371 -18.49 6.84 12.40
C TRP A 371 -19.76 6.79 13.24
N LYS A 372 -20.66 7.75 13.01
CA LYS A 372 -21.93 7.88 13.70
C LYS A 372 -23.06 7.99 12.67
N GLY A 373 -23.80 6.91 12.46
CA GLY A 373 -25.05 6.89 11.70
C GLY A 373 -26.27 7.02 12.60
N VAL A 374 -27.47 6.81 12.06
CA VAL A 374 -28.73 6.86 12.85
C VAL A 374 -28.91 5.61 13.71
N HIS A 375 -28.69 4.43 13.12
CA HIS A 375 -28.90 3.13 13.78
C HIS A 375 -27.60 2.42 14.16
N TYR A 376 -26.49 2.82 13.55
CA TYR A 376 -25.20 2.16 13.74
C TYR A 376 -24.09 3.17 13.97
N HIS A 377 -23.22 2.87 14.91
CA HIS A 377 -22.04 3.65 15.21
C HIS A 377 -20.87 2.69 15.42
N GLY A 378 -19.66 3.18 15.24
CA GLY A 378 -18.48 2.37 15.51
C GLY A 378 -17.21 3.18 15.43
N ASN A 379 -16.12 2.50 15.71
CA ASN A 379 -14.81 3.08 15.65
C ASN A 379 -13.73 2.06 15.30
N TYR A 380 -12.58 2.58 14.89
CA TYR A 380 -11.39 1.82 14.60
C TYR A 380 -10.19 2.50 15.28
N PRO A 381 -9.88 2.09 16.53
CA PRO A 381 -8.69 2.56 17.23
C PRO A 381 -7.45 1.83 16.68
N VAL A 382 -6.36 2.58 16.55
CA VAL A 382 -5.04 2.06 16.20
C VAL A 382 -4.04 2.77 17.10
N THR A 383 -3.23 2.00 17.81
CA THR A 383 -2.22 2.49 18.75
C THR A 383 -0.82 2.26 18.20
N SER A 384 0.17 2.92 18.78
CA SER A 384 1.58 2.68 18.46
C SER A 384 1.94 1.20 18.61
N LEU A 385 1.40 0.52 19.63
CA LEU A 385 1.65 -0.91 19.86
C LEU A 385 1.13 -1.78 18.72
N ASP A 386 0.00 -1.42 18.11
CA ASP A 386 -0.57 -2.16 16.99
C ASP A 386 0.33 -2.09 15.75
N VAL A 387 1.14 -1.03 15.62
CA VAL A 387 1.96 -0.77 14.42
C VAL A 387 3.46 -0.94 14.64
N THR A 388 3.92 -1.05 15.90
CA THR A 388 5.31 -1.37 16.28
C THR A 388 5.47 -2.76 16.90
N GLY A 389 4.39 -3.36 17.42
CA GLY A 389 4.42 -4.65 18.13
C GLY A 389 4.34 -5.86 17.19
N GLY A 390 4.85 -7.02 17.63
CA GLY A 390 4.64 -8.31 16.94
C GLY A 390 5.25 -8.41 15.52
N GLY A 391 6.33 -7.67 15.25
CA GLY A 391 6.92 -7.61 13.91
C GLY A 391 6.11 -6.77 12.92
N ASN A 392 5.34 -5.81 13.43
CA ASN A 392 4.72 -4.75 12.64
C ASN A 392 5.66 -3.55 12.55
N SER A 393 5.89 -3.01 11.34
CA SER A 393 6.88 -1.95 11.11
C SER A 393 6.53 -1.18 9.84
N GLY A 394 5.48 -0.38 9.92
CA GLY A 394 4.79 0.11 8.74
C GLY A 394 3.98 1.37 8.95
N THR A 395 3.44 1.93 7.86
CA THR A 395 2.54 3.10 7.92
C THR A 395 1.11 2.81 7.52
N LEU A 396 0.78 1.56 7.18
CA LEU A 396 -0.55 1.14 6.72
C LEU A 396 -1.22 0.18 7.71
N THR A 397 -2.53 0.38 7.91
CA THR A 397 -3.37 -0.52 8.67
C THR A 397 -4.74 -0.64 8.02
N GLY A 398 -5.44 -1.76 8.27
CA GLY A 398 -6.74 -2.00 7.66
C GLY A 398 -7.59 -2.99 8.44
N ARG A 399 -8.90 -2.81 8.35
CA ARG A 399 -9.90 -3.60 9.07
C ARG A 399 -11.17 -3.78 8.26
N TRP A 400 -11.78 -4.95 8.41
CA TRP A 400 -13.12 -5.24 7.91
C TRP A 400 -14.19 -4.74 8.88
N ILE A 401 -15.21 -4.08 8.35
CA ILE A 401 -16.35 -3.59 9.13
C ILE A 401 -17.68 -3.90 8.43
N GLY A 402 -18.71 -4.19 9.22
CA GLY A 402 -20.09 -4.22 8.75
C GLY A 402 -20.71 -2.84 8.91
N ILE A 403 -21.24 -2.28 7.83
CA ILE A 403 -21.91 -0.98 7.82
C ILE A 403 -23.23 -1.09 7.04
N HIS A 404 -24.29 -0.47 7.56
CA HIS A 404 -25.61 -0.37 6.90
C HIS A 404 -25.63 0.76 5.88
N GLY A 405 -26.57 0.68 4.93
CA GLY A 405 -26.84 1.81 4.05
C GLY A 405 -27.30 3.04 4.86
N GLY A 406 -26.94 4.23 4.39
CA GLY A 406 -27.34 5.51 5.01
C GLY A 406 -26.17 6.45 5.30
N GLY A 407 -26.46 7.60 5.88
CA GLY A 407 -25.46 8.64 6.15
C GLY A 407 -24.74 8.47 7.49
N TYR A 408 -23.41 8.58 7.46
CA TYR A 408 -22.54 8.53 8.63
C TYR A 408 -21.73 9.82 8.77
N ASN A 409 -21.79 10.42 9.95
CA ASN A 409 -20.84 11.46 10.34
C ASN A 409 -19.51 10.81 10.70
N MET A 410 -18.44 11.25 10.05
CA MET A 410 -17.10 10.69 10.22
C MET A 410 -16.22 11.66 11.00
N SER A 411 -15.43 11.15 11.94
CA SER A 411 -14.41 11.93 12.64
C SER A 411 -13.16 11.11 12.90
N LEU A 412 -12.03 11.80 13.07
CA LEU A 412 -10.75 11.19 13.39
C LEU A 412 -10.20 11.85 14.65
N ASP A 413 -10.07 11.06 15.72
CA ASP A 413 -9.24 11.44 16.87
C ASP A 413 -7.80 10.99 16.57
N TYR A 414 -6.82 11.83 16.86
CA TYR A 414 -5.42 11.56 16.55
C TYR A 414 -4.47 12.08 17.62
N SER A 415 -3.31 11.42 17.74
CA SER A 415 -2.25 11.84 18.64
C SER A 415 -0.85 11.51 18.09
N TYR A 416 0.00 12.54 18.05
CA TYR A 416 1.40 12.48 17.66
C TYR A 416 2.27 13.24 18.69
N SER A 417 3.48 12.75 18.97
CA SER A 417 4.40 13.38 19.95
C SER A 417 5.25 14.53 19.40
N GLY A 418 4.78 15.20 18.35
CA GLY A 418 5.49 16.30 17.70
C GLY A 418 4.52 17.30 17.07
N SER A 419 5.06 18.42 16.60
CA SER A 419 4.31 19.46 15.89
C SER A 419 4.38 19.33 14.36
N ASP A 420 5.13 18.36 13.85
CA ASP A 420 5.27 18.14 12.40
C ASP A 420 3.93 17.79 11.76
N LEU A 421 3.74 18.31 10.54
CA LEU A 421 2.55 18.05 9.74
C LEU A 421 2.54 16.60 9.26
N GLN A 422 1.47 15.88 9.61
CA GLN A 422 1.25 14.51 9.20
C GLN A 422 0.19 14.44 8.12
N ASN A 423 0.52 13.75 7.02
CA ASN A 423 -0.42 13.46 5.95
C ASN A 423 -0.95 12.03 6.11
N LEU A 424 -2.27 11.90 6.12
CA LEU A 424 -2.98 10.64 6.24
C LEU A 424 -3.87 10.41 5.03
N GLN A 425 -4.08 9.15 4.68
CA GLN A 425 -5.02 8.71 3.66
C GLN A 425 -5.99 7.74 4.32
N ILE A 426 -7.27 8.04 4.24
CA ILE A 426 -8.33 7.17 4.74
C ILE A 426 -9.16 6.76 3.54
N ARG A 427 -9.36 5.45 3.40
CA ARG A 427 -10.13 4.87 2.32
C ARG A 427 -11.07 3.82 2.87
N ILE A 428 -12.29 3.78 2.33
CA ILE A 428 -13.25 2.71 2.60
C ILE A 428 -13.64 2.12 1.26
N TYR A 429 -13.46 0.82 1.12
CA TYR A 429 -13.76 0.08 -0.09
C TYR A 429 -14.96 -0.81 0.15
N GLY A 430 -15.90 -0.75 -0.77
CA GLY A 430 -17.17 -1.43 -0.66
C GLY A 430 -17.61 -2.03 -1.98
N PRO A 431 -18.61 -2.92 -1.94
CA PRO A 431 -19.39 -3.22 -3.14
C PRO A 431 -20.06 -1.92 -3.63
N THR A 432 -20.05 -1.73 -4.94
CA THR A 432 -20.84 -0.68 -5.62
C THR A 432 -22.29 -1.10 -5.80
#